data_AF-A0A8S1EE90-F1
#
_entry.id   AF-A0A8S1EE90-F1
#
_cell.length_a   1.000
_cell.length_b   1.000
_cell.length_c   1.000
_cell.angle_alpha   90.00
_cell.angle_beta   90.00
_cell.angle_gamma   90.00
#
_symmetry.space_group_name_H-M   'P 1'
#
loop_
_entity.id
_entity.type
_entity.pdbx_description
1 polymer ?
#
loop_
_entity_poly.entity_id
_entity_poly.type
_entity_poly.pdbx_seq_one_letter_code
_entity_poly.pdbx_strand_id
1 'polypeptide(L)'
;MQQLDLINRVENASRFDSTKFYHQVLTYFDLLAQVHSVIMSEKGNVFLRVWTGKTLGPKNHPLSRKLFRLPENGIGEEIIAPDSKIDQAVSELGYEHLLDIDVYGEHVETVKSLSSGDYVVITNLHYSQLNSGVQILTIKPAKSVSLGANTIAINHFKSDIRHKYYFLTDAKENHRLNMENSAVGKIFCSRLTAQILPYVLSEEYIENLPTSLEEFFQPLDISKKYDFPEFSVTLYDANNCPGAVMFLFEGDLFPDGAVLYTGDFRADSMFLQRFSSDNLPESLENTRISKIYLDNTYLGKKLKILKQSEVVEHVLDVVKNCKGTVTIPLFDLGFENVLEQVFTKSNLLFELPIARRMIAKILGNQLGVLQTTQNLQSKPKIKVVCMKNWKMRRDYEMSKQLVNIPYSEHSSRIEICKFLEMLNFKEIVPISAASSASLLFYLRKLSKKS
;
A
#
# COMPACT_ATOMS: atom_id res chain seq x y z
N MET A 1 -34.46 18.29 7.18
CA MET A 1 -34.83 18.26 5.75
C MET A 1 -33.62 18.15 4.81
N GLN A 2 -32.51 18.88 5.02
CA GLN A 2 -31.32 18.82 4.15
C GLN A 2 -30.58 17.47 4.11
N GLN A 3 -30.63 16.65 5.16
CA GLN A 3 -29.91 15.36 5.19
C GLN A 3 -30.61 14.24 4.38
N LEU A 4 -31.95 14.32 4.22
CA LEU A 4 -32.72 13.44 3.35
C LEU A 4 -32.54 13.81 1.86
N ASP A 5 -32.25 15.08 1.56
CA ASP A 5 -32.01 15.57 0.20
C ASP A 5 -30.71 15.01 -0.38
N LEU A 6 -29.62 14.99 0.39
CA LEU A 6 -28.32 14.51 -0.08
C LEU A 6 -28.31 13.01 -0.43
N ILE A 7 -28.95 12.16 0.38
CA ILE A 7 -29.03 10.71 0.12
C ILE A 7 -29.86 10.42 -1.13
N ASN A 8 -31.02 11.08 -1.27
CA ASN A 8 -31.85 10.96 -2.47
C ASN A 8 -31.13 11.46 -3.72
N ARG A 9 -30.33 12.52 -3.60
CA ARG A 9 -29.49 13.05 -4.69
C ARG A 9 -28.42 12.05 -5.11
N VAL A 10 -27.70 11.44 -4.18
CA VAL A 10 -26.73 10.37 -4.44
C VAL A 10 -27.39 9.16 -5.10
N GLU A 11 -28.57 8.74 -4.62
CA GLU A 11 -29.33 7.65 -5.23
C GLU A 11 -29.75 7.97 -6.66
N ASN A 12 -30.22 9.19 -6.93
CA ASN A 12 -30.61 9.63 -8.27
C ASN A 12 -29.42 9.69 -9.23
N ALA A 13 -28.27 10.18 -8.79
CA ALA A 13 -27.03 10.17 -9.56
C ALA A 13 -26.56 8.75 -9.89
N SER A 14 -26.70 7.84 -8.93
CA SER A 14 -26.43 6.43 -9.16
C SER A 14 -27.31 5.87 -10.29
N ARG A 15 -28.51 6.39 -10.54
CA ARG A 15 -29.39 5.90 -11.61
C ARG A 15 -29.03 6.46 -12.99
N PHE A 16 -28.12 7.43 -13.08
CA PHE A 16 -27.68 8.01 -14.35
C PHE A 16 -26.78 7.03 -15.13
N ASP A 17 -27.16 6.78 -16.38
CA ASP A 17 -26.45 5.86 -17.28
C ASP A 17 -25.74 6.63 -18.40
N SER A 18 -24.48 7.00 -18.13
CA SER A 18 -23.62 7.72 -19.08
C SER A 18 -23.31 6.93 -20.36
N THR A 19 -23.66 5.63 -20.42
CA THR A 19 -23.39 4.80 -21.61
C THR A 19 -24.35 5.07 -22.76
N LYS A 20 -25.55 5.61 -22.50
CA LYS A 20 -26.55 5.92 -23.53
C LYS A 20 -26.25 7.20 -24.34
N PHE A 21 -25.57 8.17 -23.74
CA PHE A 21 -25.22 9.44 -24.39
C PHE A 21 -23.86 9.41 -25.09
N TYR A 22 -23.08 8.35 -24.88
CA TYR A 22 -21.74 8.18 -25.46
C TYR A 22 -21.77 7.85 -26.97
N HIS A 23 -22.95 7.58 -27.54
CA HIS A 23 -23.12 7.25 -28.95
C HIS A 23 -23.50 8.48 -29.78
N GLN A 24 -22.47 9.21 -30.24
CA GLN A 24 -22.24 9.64 -31.63
C GLN A 24 -21.37 10.91 -31.68
N VAL A 25 -20.24 10.79 -32.38
CA VAL A 25 -19.30 11.85 -32.83
C VAL A 25 -18.31 12.37 -31.77
N LEU A 26 -17.04 11.98 -31.98
CA LEU A 26 -15.85 12.51 -31.31
C LEU A 26 -15.69 14.00 -31.63
N THR A 27 -16.12 14.88 -30.74
CA THR A 27 -15.46 16.18 -30.46
C THR A 27 -16.11 16.85 -29.25
N TYR A 28 -17.45 16.82 -29.14
CA TYR A 28 -18.20 17.47 -28.06
C TYR A 28 -19.26 16.53 -27.46
N PHE A 29 -19.42 16.54 -26.13
CA PHE A 29 -20.49 15.83 -25.45
C PHE A 29 -21.02 16.58 -24.24
N ASP A 30 -22.26 16.28 -23.85
CA ASP A 30 -22.87 16.83 -22.64
C ASP A 30 -22.68 15.86 -21.47
N LEU A 31 -22.45 16.40 -20.29
CA LEU A 31 -22.19 15.64 -19.08
C LEU A 31 -23.05 16.15 -17.93
N LEU A 32 -23.91 15.29 -17.41
CA LEU A 32 -24.47 15.47 -16.07
C LEU A 32 -23.52 14.84 -15.06
N ALA A 33 -23.00 15.64 -14.14
CA ALA A 33 -22.13 15.17 -13.08
C ALA A 33 -22.35 15.94 -11.78
N GLN A 34 -21.92 15.35 -10.67
CA GLN A 34 -21.92 16.04 -9.39
C GLN A 34 -20.56 16.70 -9.17
N VAL A 35 -20.57 17.97 -8.78
CA VAL A 35 -19.37 18.74 -8.44
C VAL A 35 -18.72 18.09 -7.23
N HIS A 36 -17.43 17.77 -7.38
CA HIS A 36 -16.59 17.37 -6.27
C HIS A 36 -15.88 18.60 -5.72
N SER A 37 -15.11 19.30 -6.56
CA SER A 37 -14.30 20.45 -6.16
C SER A 37 -13.95 21.32 -7.36
N VAL A 38 -13.43 22.52 -7.11
CA VAL A 38 -12.79 23.35 -8.14
C VAL A 38 -11.37 23.64 -7.69
N ILE A 39 -10.41 23.32 -8.55
CA ILE A 39 -8.99 23.36 -8.21
C ILE A 39 -8.24 24.23 -9.22
N MET A 40 -7.15 24.85 -8.78
CA MET A 40 -6.21 25.55 -9.62
C MET A 40 -4.88 24.79 -9.61
N SER A 41 -4.28 24.60 -10.77
CA SER A 41 -2.93 24.01 -10.87
C SER A 41 -1.84 24.99 -10.44
N GLU A 42 -0.62 24.51 -10.23
CA GLU A 42 0.54 25.36 -9.91
C GLU A 42 0.85 26.41 -11.00
N LYS A 43 0.41 26.17 -12.24
CA LYS A 43 0.54 27.12 -13.36
C LYS A 43 -0.66 28.05 -13.54
N GLY A 44 -1.65 27.99 -12.64
CA GLY A 44 -2.82 28.89 -12.67
C GLY A 44 -4.01 28.41 -13.49
N ASN A 45 -3.95 27.24 -14.15
CA ASN A 45 -5.11 26.68 -14.86
C ASN A 45 -6.19 26.21 -13.88
N VAL A 46 -7.46 26.48 -14.16
CA VAL A 46 -8.61 26.13 -13.31
C VAL A 46 -9.27 24.86 -13.83
N PHE A 47 -9.60 23.95 -12.92
CA PHE A 47 -10.26 22.69 -13.25
C PHE A 47 -11.53 22.51 -12.42
N LEU A 48 -12.62 22.19 -13.10
CA LEU A 48 -13.85 21.71 -12.48
C LEU A 48 -13.74 20.19 -12.33
N ARG A 49 -13.70 19.73 -11.08
CA ARG A 49 -13.64 18.31 -10.77
C ARG A 49 -15.03 17.79 -10.44
N VAL A 50 -15.44 16.74 -11.12
CA VAL A 50 -16.77 16.14 -10.98
C VAL A 50 -16.70 14.61 -10.88
N TRP A 51 -17.77 14.00 -10.39
CA TRP A 51 -17.91 12.54 -10.38
C TRP A 51 -19.30 12.12 -10.87
N THR A 52 -19.37 10.94 -11.49
CA THR A 52 -20.61 10.40 -12.11
C THR A 52 -21.20 9.23 -11.33
N GLY A 53 -20.63 8.87 -10.17
CA GLY A 53 -21.18 7.88 -9.25
C GLY A 53 -21.07 6.40 -9.64
N LYS A 54 -20.88 6.03 -10.93
CA LYS A 54 -20.84 4.60 -11.34
C LYS A 54 -19.71 4.17 -12.27
N THR A 55 -19.38 4.98 -13.28
CA THR A 55 -18.23 4.91 -14.22
C THR A 55 -18.61 5.76 -15.42
N LEU A 56 -17.65 6.50 -16.01
CA LEU A 56 -17.85 7.16 -17.29
C LEU A 56 -17.70 6.14 -18.44
N GLY A 57 -18.67 6.12 -19.36
CA GLY A 57 -18.61 5.41 -20.65
C GLY A 57 -18.92 3.90 -20.64
N PRO A 58 -19.13 3.28 -21.82
CA PRO A 58 -19.48 1.86 -21.93
C PRO A 58 -18.41 0.95 -21.33
N LYS A 59 -18.81 -0.11 -20.61
CA LYS A 59 -17.91 -1.10 -19.97
C LYS A 59 -16.80 -1.64 -20.90
N ASN A 60 -17.04 -1.65 -22.20
CA ASN A 60 -16.16 -2.21 -23.23
C ASN A 60 -15.37 -1.16 -24.04
N HIS A 61 -15.39 0.13 -23.65
CA HIS A 61 -14.67 1.16 -24.38
C HIS A 61 -13.34 1.54 -23.68
N PRO A 62 -12.17 1.15 -24.19
CA PRO A 62 -10.87 1.35 -23.52
C PRO A 62 -10.47 2.83 -23.35
N LEU A 63 -11.09 3.76 -24.10
CA LEU A 63 -10.86 5.20 -23.97
C LEU A 63 -11.61 5.81 -22.76
N SER A 64 -12.75 5.24 -22.35
CA SER A 64 -13.57 5.78 -21.25
C SER A 64 -12.83 5.89 -19.91
N ARG A 65 -11.87 4.99 -19.67
CA ARG A 65 -10.99 4.96 -18.49
C ARG A 65 -9.74 5.83 -18.60
N LYS A 66 -9.43 6.35 -19.79
CA LYS A 66 -8.18 7.08 -20.07
C LYS A 66 -8.39 8.60 -20.18
N LEU A 67 -9.63 9.06 -20.34
CA LEU A 67 -9.93 10.40 -20.81
C LEU A 67 -9.56 11.54 -19.85
N PHE A 68 -9.32 11.29 -18.56
CA PHE A 68 -9.43 12.37 -17.58
C PHE A 68 -8.28 12.36 -16.58
N ARG A 69 -7.58 13.49 -16.48
CA ARG A 69 -6.32 13.64 -15.74
C ARG A 69 -6.24 14.98 -15.05
N LEU A 70 -5.37 15.00 -14.05
CA LEU A 70 -4.72 16.21 -13.62
C LEU A 70 -3.77 16.80 -14.68
N PRO A 71 -3.53 18.12 -14.64
CA PRO A 71 -2.45 18.77 -15.38
C PRO A 71 -1.08 18.22 -14.97
N GLU A 72 -0.14 18.18 -15.94
CA GLU A 72 1.26 17.73 -15.78
C GLU A 72 2.01 18.38 -14.60
N ASN A 73 1.47 19.49 -14.09
CA ASN A 73 2.10 20.38 -13.11
C ASN A 73 1.44 20.30 -11.71
N GLY A 74 0.68 19.25 -11.41
CA GLY A 74 0.10 19.06 -10.06
C GLY A 74 -1.08 19.98 -9.74
N ILE A 75 -1.60 19.85 -8.51
CA ILE A 75 -2.67 20.70 -7.96
C ILE A 75 -2.01 21.75 -7.07
N GLY A 76 -2.25 23.03 -7.35
CA GLY A 76 -1.70 24.17 -6.60
C GLY A 76 -2.63 24.63 -5.47
N GLU A 77 -3.89 24.94 -5.78
CA GLU A 77 -4.86 25.50 -4.83
C GLU A 77 -6.25 24.88 -5.00
N GLU A 78 -7.04 24.82 -3.93
CA GLU A 78 -8.46 24.50 -4.01
C GLU A 78 -9.30 25.77 -3.89
N ILE A 79 -10.00 26.11 -4.96
CA ILE A 79 -10.90 27.26 -4.98
C ILE A 79 -12.22 26.89 -4.30
N ILE A 80 -12.73 25.68 -4.55
CA ILE A 80 -13.88 25.09 -3.86
C ILE A 80 -13.45 23.73 -3.34
N ALA A 81 -13.40 23.59 -2.01
CA ALA A 81 -13.08 22.33 -1.35
C ALA A 81 -14.25 21.32 -1.47
N PRO A 82 -13.95 20.00 -1.47
CA PRO A 82 -15.00 19.00 -1.48
C PRO A 82 -15.77 18.93 -0.16
N ASP A 83 -17.08 18.66 -0.26
CA ASP A 83 -17.90 18.30 0.90
C ASP A 83 -17.37 17.00 1.52
N SER A 84 -17.29 16.95 2.84
CA SER A 84 -16.65 15.84 3.56
C SER A 84 -17.29 14.48 3.30
N LYS A 85 -18.61 14.43 3.05
CA LYS A 85 -19.31 13.17 2.75
C LYS A 85 -19.04 12.72 1.32
N ILE A 86 -18.96 13.66 0.39
CA ILE A 86 -18.61 13.38 -0.99
C ILE A 86 -17.16 12.91 -1.06
N ASP A 87 -16.25 13.60 -0.38
CA ASP A 87 -14.84 13.23 -0.30
C ASP A 87 -14.68 11.84 0.31
N GLN A 88 -15.41 11.52 1.40
CA GLN A 88 -15.45 10.17 1.98
C GLN A 88 -15.97 9.13 0.97
N ALA A 89 -17.06 9.42 0.27
CA ALA A 89 -17.60 8.50 -0.73
C ALA A 89 -16.60 8.23 -1.86
N VAL A 90 -15.87 9.25 -2.33
CA VAL A 90 -14.81 9.08 -3.34
C VAL A 90 -13.57 8.38 -2.75
N SER A 91 -13.27 8.57 -1.47
CA SER A 91 -12.24 7.83 -0.74
C SER A 91 -12.56 6.34 -0.65
N GLU A 92 -13.83 5.96 -0.55
CA GLU A 92 -14.26 4.56 -0.56
C GLU A 92 -14.37 4.00 -1.98
N LEU A 93 -14.91 4.81 -2.91
CA LEU A 93 -15.22 4.40 -4.27
C LEU A 93 -14.08 4.54 -5.27
N GLY A 94 -13.01 5.30 -5.01
CA GLY A 94 -11.93 5.48 -5.99
C GLY A 94 -11.83 6.89 -6.54
N TYR A 95 -10.67 7.53 -6.38
CA TYR A 95 -10.41 8.81 -7.05
C TYR A 95 -10.29 8.64 -8.58
N GLU A 96 -10.16 7.40 -9.09
CA GLU A 96 -10.22 7.10 -10.53
C GLU A 96 -11.61 7.33 -11.15
N HIS A 97 -12.65 7.56 -10.35
CA HIS A 97 -13.99 7.92 -10.82
C HIS A 97 -14.21 9.43 -10.89
N LEU A 98 -13.20 10.23 -10.53
CA LEU A 98 -13.21 11.67 -10.72
C LEU A 98 -12.80 12.05 -12.14
N LEU A 99 -13.42 13.11 -12.62
CA LEU A 99 -13.19 13.75 -13.89
C LEU A 99 -12.72 15.18 -13.63
N ASP A 100 -11.55 15.52 -14.14
CA ASP A 100 -11.01 16.89 -14.15
C ASP A 100 -11.28 17.52 -15.52
N ILE A 101 -12.00 18.64 -15.52
CA ILE A 101 -12.35 19.41 -16.72
C ILE A 101 -11.57 20.70 -16.68
N ASP A 102 -10.71 20.93 -17.66
CA ASP A 102 -10.00 22.22 -17.82
C ASP A 102 -11.00 23.32 -18.17
N VAL A 103 -11.00 24.40 -17.41
CA VAL A 103 -11.94 25.52 -17.53
C VAL A 103 -11.15 26.79 -17.79
N TYR A 104 -11.47 27.47 -18.88
CA TYR A 104 -10.79 28.67 -19.34
C TYR A 104 -11.78 29.75 -19.77
N GLY A 105 -11.27 30.98 -19.93
CA GLY A 105 -12.06 32.13 -20.35
C GLY A 105 -13.11 32.54 -19.31
N GLU A 106 -14.26 32.99 -19.79
CA GLU A 106 -15.38 33.49 -18.96
C GLU A 106 -16.02 32.41 -18.07
N HIS A 107 -15.82 31.13 -18.40
CA HIS A 107 -16.38 30.01 -17.64
C HIS A 107 -15.71 29.83 -16.27
N VAL A 108 -14.50 30.38 -16.07
CA VAL A 108 -13.77 30.28 -14.80
C VAL A 108 -14.59 30.85 -13.65
N GLU A 109 -15.18 32.03 -13.82
CA GLU A 109 -15.99 32.65 -12.77
C GLU A 109 -17.30 31.89 -12.53
N THR A 110 -17.85 31.24 -13.58
CA THR A 110 -19.01 30.37 -13.43
C THR A 110 -18.70 29.18 -12.52
N VAL A 111 -17.59 28.47 -12.76
CA VAL A 111 -17.26 27.30 -11.94
C VAL A 111 -16.83 27.67 -10.53
N LYS A 112 -16.22 28.83 -10.32
CA LYS A 112 -15.90 29.35 -8.97
C LYS A 112 -17.13 29.68 -8.13
N SER A 113 -18.30 29.87 -8.76
CA SER A 113 -19.57 30.11 -8.04
C SER A 113 -20.28 28.82 -7.61
N LEU A 114 -19.80 27.65 -8.05
CA LEU A 114 -20.39 26.36 -7.69
C LEU A 114 -20.10 25.98 -6.24
N SER A 115 -20.86 25.01 -5.73
CA SER A 115 -20.59 24.35 -4.46
C SER A 115 -20.30 22.86 -4.68
N SER A 116 -19.49 22.28 -3.81
CA SER A 116 -19.35 20.82 -3.78
C SER A 116 -20.72 20.16 -3.53
N GLY A 117 -21.03 19.13 -4.31
CA GLY A 117 -22.32 18.44 -4.29
C GLY A 117 -23.38 18.98 -5.24
N ASP A 118 -23.14 20.12 -5.89
CA ASP A 118 -24.01 20.63 -6.95
C ASP A 118 -24.09 19.65 -8.11
N TYR A 119 -25.25 19.58 -8.75
CA TYR A 119 -25.37 18.88 -10.02
C TYR A 119 -25.22 19.88 -11.15
N VAL A 120 -24.26 19.60 -12.02
CA VAL A 120 -23.98 20.43 -13.18
C VAL A 120 -24.26 19.63 -14.44
N VAL A 121 -24.97 20.28 -15.36
CA VAL A 121 -25.02 19.86 -16.76
C VAL A 121 -23.97 20.68 -17.49
N ILE A 122 -22.90 20.01 -17.89
CA ILE A 122 -21.79 20.61 -18.61
C ILE A 122 -22.03 20.30 -20.07
N THR A 123 -22.47 21.30 -20.82
CA THR A 123 -22.76 21.14 -22.24
C THR A 123 -21.51 21.40 -23.07
N ASN A 124 -21.41 20.73 -24.22
CA ASN A 124 -20.39 21.01 -25.22
C ASN A 124 -18.95 20.79 -24.69
N LEU A 125 -18.74 19.74 -23.90
CA LEU A 125 -17.42 19.38 -23.39
C LEU A 125 -16.54 18.88 -24.53
N HIS A 126 -15.46 19.59 -24.82
CA HIS A 126 -14.54 19.22 -25.88
C HIS A 126 -13.45 18.25 -25.40
N TYR A 127 -13.21 17.19 -26.17
CA TYR A 127 -12.02 16.36 -25.99
C TYR A 127 -11.01 16.64 -27.11
N SER A 128 -9.89 17.29 -26.77
CA SER A 128 -8.74 17.35 -27.68
C SER A 128 -7.86 16.13 -27.46
N GLN A 129 -7.81 15.24 -28.45
CA GLN A 129 -6.76 14.23 -28.54
C GLN A 129 -5.46 14.95 -28.90
N LEU A 130 -4.77 15.52 -27.90
CA LEU A 130 -3.41 16.01 -28.12
C LEU A 130 -2.57 14.85 -28.69
N ASN A 131 -1.83 15.10 -29.76
CA ASN A 131 -0.94 14.12 -30.41
C ASN A 131 0.15 13.58 -29.46
N SER A 132 0.31 14.17 -28.27
CA SER A 132 0.92 13.51 -27.12
C SER A 132 -0.14 12.64 -26.43
N GLY A 133 -0.07 11.34 -26.73
CA GLY A 133 -0.98 10.34 -26.21
C GLY A 133 -1.32 10.57 -24.74
N VAL A 134 -2.58 10.29 -24.42
CA VAL A 134 -3.18 10.31 -23.11
C VAL A 134 -2.23 9.72 -22.03
N GLN A 135 -1.29 10.52 -21.47
CA GLN A 135 -0.49 10.32 -20.24
C GLN A 135 -1.27 10.46 -18.93
N ILE A 136 -1.76 9.37 -18.36
CA ILE A 136 -2.22 9.42 -16.96
C ILE A 136 -0.96 9.81 -16.18
N LEU A 137 -0.99 10.93 -15.45
CA LEU A 137 0.13 11.34 -14.60
C LEU A 137 0.21 10.37 -13.45
N THR A 138 0.90 9.29 -13.77
CA THR A 138 1.09 8.17 -12.90
C THR A 138 2.47 8.36 -12.34
N ILE A 139 2.53 8.66 -11.06
CA ILE A 139 3.78 8.68 -10.34
C ILE A 139 4.25 7.23 -10.30
N LYS A 140 5.39 6.96 -10.95
CA LYS A 140 6.01 5.64 -10.93
C LYS A 140 6.42 5.32 -9.49
N PRO A 141 6.29 4.04 -9.07
CA PRO A 141 6.72 3.66 -7.75
C PRO A 141 8.24 3.83 -7.60
N ALA A 142 8.66 4.39 -6.47
CA ALA A 142 10.05 4.48 -6.06
C ALA A 142 10.53 3.12 -5.56
N LYS A 143 10.72 2.15 -6.48
CA LYS A 143 11.15 0.78 -6.18
C LYS A 143 12.58 0.68 -5.63
N SER A 144 13.33 1.76 -5.70
CA SER A 144 14.71 1.86 -5.23
C SER A 144 14.87 3.25 -4.67
N VAL A 145 15.03 3.33 -3.35
CA VAL A 145 15.06 4.61 -2.65
C VAL A 145 16.47 4.87 -2.17
N SER A 146 16.99 6.03 -2.59
CA SER A 146 18.26 6.59 -2.16
C SER A 146 17.98 7.94 -1.51
N LEU A 147 18.41 8.12 -0.27
CA LEU A 147 18.19 9.33 0.51
C LEU A 147 19.50 10.09 0.72
N GLY A 148 19.39 11.41 0.96
CA GLY A 148 20.51 12.27 1.33
C GLY A 148 21.67 12.24 0.32
N ALA A 149 21.39 12.55 -0.95
CA ALA A 149 22.38 12.54 -2.03
C ALA A 149 23.14 11.19 -2.18
N ASN A 150 22.41 10.07 -2.18
CA ASN A 150 22.94 8.70 -2.24
C ASN A 150 23.74 8.25 -1.00
N THR A 151 23.51 8.87 0.16
CA THR A 151 24.12 8.43 1.42
C THR A 151 23.49 7.15 1.95
N ILE A 152 22.16 7.03 1.87
CA ILE A 152 21.38 5.92 2.43
C ILE A 152 20.65 5.20 1.30
N ALA A 153 20.74 3.87 1.27
CA ALA A 153 19.89 3.00 0.44
C ALA A 153 18.95 2.17 1.30
N ILE A 154 17.71 2.00 0.84
CA ILE A 154 16.69 1.15 1.50
C ILE A 154 16.16 0.16 0.48
N ASN A 155 16.26 -1.14 0.78
CA ASN A 155 15.88 -2.26 -0.12
C ASN A 155 16.49 -2.14 -1.52
N HIS A 156 17.67 -1.53 -1.62
CA HIS A 156 18.32 -1.21 -2.88
C HIS A 156 19.81 -1.53 -2.79
N PHE A 157 20.23 -2.58 -3.49
CA PHE A 157 21.58 -3.14 -3.40
C PHE A 157 22.23 -3.33 -4.77
N LYS A 158 21.97 -2.41 -5.72
CA LYS A 158 22.60 -2.52 -7.03
C LYS A 158 24.05 -2.00 -6.99
N SER A 159 24.90 -2.57 -7.84
CA SER A 159 26.33 -2.24 -7.91
C SER A 159 26.64 -0.91 -8.60
N ASP A 160 25.68 -0.31 -9.30
CA ASP A 160 25.85 0.92 -10.08
C ASP A 160 25.91 2.19 -9.22
N ILE A 161 25.38 2.14 -7.99
CA ILE A 161 25.39 3.26 -7.06
C ILE A 161 25.91 2.78 -5.71
N ARG A 162 26.98 3.42 -5.23
CA ARG A 162 27.56 3.14 -3.91
C ARG A 162 26.95 4.07 -2.87
N HIS A 163 26.37 3.49 -1.82
CA HIS A 163 25.85 4.20 -0.66
C HIS A 163 26.76 3.98 0.53
N LYS A 164 26.65 4.86 1.54
CA LYS A 164 27.41 4.75 2.79
C LYS A 164 26.72 3.83 3.78
N TYR A 165 25.38 3.83 3.79
CA TYR A 165 24.55 3.02 4.69
C TYR A 165 23.45 2.29 3.92
N TYR A 166 23.28 1.01 4.22
CA TYR A 166 22.28 0.15 3.57
C TYR A 166 21.28 -0.37 4.60
N PHE A 167 19.99 -0.21 4.33
CA PHE A 167 18.91 -0.63 5.20
C PHE A 167 18.01 -1.64 4.51
N LEU A 168 17.55 -2.64 5.27
CA LEU A 168 16.64 -3.68 4.81
C LEU A 168 15.39 -3.71 5.71
N THR A 169 14.21 -3.52 5.10
CA THR A 169 12.95 -3.46 5.87
C THR A 169 12.49 -4.81 6.38
N ASP A 170 12.70 -5.88 5.62
CA ASP A 170 12.26 -7.24 5.93
C ASP A 170 13.07 -8.29 5.15
N ALA A 171 12.83 -9.57 5.41
CA ALA A 171 13.55 -10.67 4.76
C ALA A 171 12.87 -11.19 3.46
N LYS A 172 11.84 -10.52 2.93
CA LYS A 172 11.16 -10.95 1.69
C LYS A 172 12.11 -10.86 0.49
N GLU A 173 12.01 -11.83 -0.41
CA GLU A 173 12.90 -11.99 -1.56
C GLU A 173 13.03 -10.72 -2.43
N ASN A 174 11.91 -10.06 -2.73
CA ASN A 174 11.89 -8.88 -3.59
C ASN A 174 12.58 -7.64 -2.99
N HIS A 175 12.80 -7.59 -1.67
CA HIS A 175 13.44 -6.47 -0.99
C HIS A 175 14.95 -6.65 -0.83
N ARG A 176 15.43 -7.88 -0.88
CA ARG A 176 16.84 -8.25 -0.72
C ARG A 176 17.53 -8.63 -2.04
N LEU A 177 16.95 -8.25 -3.18
CA LEU A 177 17.55 -8.54 -4.48
C LEU A 177 18.90 -7.83 -4.60
N ASN A 178 19.91 -8.58 -5.03
CA ASN A 178 21.29 -8.13 -5.26
C ASN A 178 22.04 -7.71 -3.99
N MET A 179 21.57 -8.09 -2.80
CA MET A 179 22.18 -7.72 -1.52
C MET A 179 23.67 -8.11 -1.43
N GLU A 180 24.08 -9.21 -2.06
CA GLU A 180 25.47 -9.65 -2.18
C GLU A 180 26.39 -8.60 -2.85
N ASN A 181 25.81 -7.66 -3.62
CA ASN A 181 26.52 -6.59 -4.29
C ASN A 181 26.65 -5.30 -3.45
N SER A 182 26.20 -5.28 -2.19
CA SER A 182 26.37 -4.12 -1.29
C SER A 182 27.86 -3.98 -0.94
N ALA A 183 28.63 -3.42 -1.86
CA ALA A 183 30.03 -3.77 -2.05
C ALA A 183 30.97 -3.47 -0.86
N VAL A 184 30.60 -2.71 0.18
CA VAL A 184 31.53 -2.35 1.26
C VAL A 184 30.85 -2.02 2.62
N GLY A 185 29.61 -2.44 2.90
CA GLY A 185 28.89 -1.98 4.10
C GLY A 185 27.97 -3.01 4.75
N LYS A 186 27.89 -2.97 6.08
CA LYS A 186 26.89 -3.72 6.85
C LYS A 186 25.48 -3.30 6.46
N ILE A 187 24.55 -4.23 6.53
CA ILE A 187 23.13 -3.98 6.27
C ILE A 187 22.39 -3.87 7.59
N PHE A 188 21.81 -2.70 7.82
CA PHE A 188 21.03 -2.38 8.99
C PHE A 188 19.60 -2.90 8.82
N CYS A 189 19.13 -3.72 9.74
CA CYS A 189 17.79 -4.30 9.72
C CYS A 189 17.30 -4.59 11.14
N SER A 190 16.04 -4.99 11.30
CA SER A 190 15.56 -5.41 12.62
C SER A 190 16.31 -6.67 13.10
N ARG A 191 16.46 -6.83 14.42
CA ARG A 191 17.06 -8.04 15.00
C ARG A 191 16.39 -9.32 14.49
N LEU A 192 15.06 -9.30 14.36
CA LEU A 192 14.29 -10.45 13.90
C LEU A 192 14.54 -10.75 12.41
N THR A 193 14.68 -9.73 11.56
CA THR A 193 15.09 -9.91 10.15
C THR A 193 16.46 -10.58 10.06
N ALA A 194 17.47 -10.12 10.84
CA ALA A 194 18.79 -10.73 10.87
C ALA A 194 18.76 -12.21 11.30
N GLN A 195 17.87 -12.59 12.22
CA GLN A 195 17.70 -13.98 12.68
C GLN A 195 16.96 -14.87 11.66
N ILE A 196 16.07 -14.30 10.85
CA ILE A 196 15.25 -15.03 9.87
C ILE A 196 16.03 -15.29 8.57
N LEU A 197 16.85 -14.34 8.13
CA LEU A 197 17.59 -14.40 6.86
C LEU A 197 18.32 -15.74 6.61
N PRO A 198 19.03 -16.35 7.57
CA PRO A 198 19.69 -17.64 7.36
C PRO A 198 18.76 -18.78 6.91
N TYR A 199 17.45 -18.67 7.15
CA TYR A 199 16.46 -19.71 6.84
C TYR A 199 15.68 -19.46 5.56
N VAL A 200 15.74 -18.25 5.00
CA VAL A 200 15.05 -17.86 3.75
C VAL A 200 16.02 -17.59 2.59
N LEU A 201 17.32 -17.44 2.87
CA LEU A 201 18.37 -17.41 1.87
C LEU A 201 18.72 -18.82 1.40
N SER A 202 19.07 -18.99 0.11
CA SER A 202 19.66 -20.24 -0.37
C SER A 202 21.11 -20.37 0.07
N GLU A 203 21.62 -21.60 0.13
CA GLU A 203 23.04 -21.87 0.44
C GLU A 203 23.96 -21.12 -0.54
N GLU A 204 23.67 -21.21 -1.85
CA GLU A 204 24.38 -20.46 -2.90
C GLU A 204 24.38 -18.94 -2.63
N TYR A 205 23.28 -18.38 -2.11
CA TYR A 205 23.21 -16.96 -1.82
C TYR A 205 24.12 -16.59 -0.64
N ILE A 206 24.14 -17.42 0.40
CA ILE A 206 24.97 -17.22 1.58
C ILE A 206 26.46 -17.33 1.23
N GLU A 207 26.83 -18.28 0.36
CA GLU A 207 28.21 -18.47 -0.11
C GLU A 207 28.73 -17.28 -0.93
N ASN A 208 27.85 -16.55 -1.62
CA ASN A 208 28.19 -15.37 -2.40
C ASN A 208 28.25 -14.08 -1.59
N LEU A 209 27.96 -14.10 -0.28
CA LEU A 209 28.06 -12.91 0.56
C LEU A 209 29.54 -12.49 0.74
N PRO A 210 29.82 -11.18 0.84
CA PRO A 210 31.19 -10.69 0.96
C PRO A 210 31.84 -11.00 2.32
N THR A 211 31.04 -11.28 3.36
CA THR A 211 31.48 -11.61 4.73
C THR A 211 30.55 -12.66 5.34
N SER A 212 30.86 -13.13 6.55
CA SER A 212 29.95 -14.00 7.31
C SER A 212 28.59 -13.31 7.55
N LEU A 213 27.51 -14.08 7.72
CA LEU A 213 26.16 -13.56 7.99
C LEU A 213 26.13 -12.62 9.20
N GLU A 214 26.88 -12.95 10.25
CA GLU A 214 26.95 -12.19 11.51
C GLU A 214 27.65 -10.83 11.33
N GLU A 215 28.65 -10.77 10.46
CA GLU A 215 29.35 -9.53 10.14
C GLU A 215 28.59 -8.69 9.12
N PHE A 216 27.82 -9.34 8.24
CA PHE A 216 27.11 -8.72 7.14
C PHE A 216 25.88 -7.92 7.59
N PHE A 217 25.16 -8.42 8.62
CA PHE A 217 23.97 -7.74 9.15
C PHE A 217 24.26 -7.01 10.46
N GLN A 218 23.81 -5.76 10.54
CA GLN A 218 23.80 -4.98 11.78
C GLN A 218 22.37 -4.93 12.33
N PRO A 219 22.02 -5.78 13.32
CA PRO A 219 20.68 -5.80 13.90
C PRO A 219 20.43 -4.55 14.74
N LEU A 220 19.24 -3.97 14.58
CA LEU A 220 18.71 -2.83 15.32
C LEU A 220 17.42 -3.23 16.07
N ASP A 221 17.19 -2.58 17.20
CA ASP A 221 16.00 -2.76 18.04
C ASP A 221 14.87 -1.83 17.60
N ILE A 222 13.65 -2.35 17.61
CA ILE A 222 12.43 -1.55 17.37
C ILE A 222 12.26 -0.55 18.52
N SER A 223 11.73 0.63 18.19
CA SER A 223 11.50 1.74 19.13
C SER A 223 12.77 2.26 19.81
N LYS A 224 13.93 2.06 19.18
CA LYS A 224 15.20 2.65 19.62
C LYS A 224 15.77 3.54 18.53
N LYS A 225 16.22 4.73 18.94
CA LYS A 225 16.92 5.70 18.10
C LYS A 225 18.40 5.34 18.03
N TYR A 226 18.95 5.39 16.82
CA TYR A 226 20.36 5.12 16.54
C TYR A 226 20.97 6.31 15.79
N ASP A 227 22.02 6.91 16.37
CA ASP A 227 22.69 8.06 15.80
C ASP A 227 23.79 7.68 14.81
N PHE A 228 23.84 8.41 13.71
CA PHE A 228 24.86 8.40 12.67
C PHE A 228 25.43 9.82 12.53
N PRO A 229 26.57 10.02 11.83
CA PRO A 229 27.21 11.34 11.78
C PRO A 229 26.34 12.51 11.29
N GLU A 230 25.38 12.26 10.39
CA GLU A 230 24.56 13.30 9.74
C GLU A 230 23.05 13.04 9.88
N PHE A 231 22.67 11.95 10.52
CA PHE A 231 21.26 11.57 10.70
C PHE A 231 21.10 10.61 11.88
N SER A 232 19.87 10.35 12.28
CA SER A 232 19.50 9.26 13.18
C SER A 232 18.40 8.43 12.53
N VAL A 233 18.26 7.18 12.97
CA VAL A 233 17.21 6.27 12.51
C VAL A 233 16.50 5.60 13.68
N THR A 234 15.17 5.55 13.61
CA THR A 234 14.31 4.81 14.54
C THR A 234 13.49 3.79 13.76
N LEU A 235 13.43 2.56 14.27
CA LEU A 235 12.65 1.47 13.68
C LEU A 235 11.28 1.38 14.34
N TYR A 236 10.24 1.22 13.53
CA TYR A 236 8.88 0.91 14.01
C TYR A 236 8.42 -0.41 13.41
N ASP A 237 7.63 -1.20 14.14
CA ASP A 237 7.00 -2.41 13.61
C ASP A 237 6.11 -2.04 12.40
N ALA A 238 6.21 -2.79 11.31
CA ALA A 238 5.40 -2.58 10.10
C ALA A 238 4.12 -3.44 10.08
N ASN A 239 3.93 -4.37 11.02
CA ASN A 239 2.78 -5.28 11.09
C ASN A 239 2.50 -6.04 9.77
N ASN A 240 3.56 -6.35 9.02
CA ASN A 240 3.48 -7.08 7.77
C ASN A 240 3.91 -8.54 7.99
N CYS A 241 5.16 -8.90 7.71
CA CYS A 241 5.74 -10.19 8.04
C CYS A 241 6.65 -10.09 9.27
N PRO A 242 7.04 -11.21 9.91
CA PRO A 242 7.93 -11.16 11.07
C PRO A 242 9.25 -10.45 10.77
N GLY A 243 9.60 -9.48 11.61
CA GLY A 243 10.79 -8.65 11.47
C GLY A 243 10.64 -7.45 10.54
N ALA A 244 9.50 -7.29 9.85
CA ALA A 244 9.26 -6.14 9.00
C ALA A 244 9.20 -4.84 9.80
N VAL A 245 9.91 -3.82 9.33
CA VAL A 245 9.99 -2.51 9.99
C VAL A 245 9.80 -1.34 9.02
N MET A 246 9.22 -0.27 9.56
CA MET A 246 9.31 1.07 9.02
C MET A 246 10.57 1.76 9.58
N PHE A 247 11.16 2.67 8.80
CA PHE A 247 12.28 3.50 9.23
C PHE A 247 11.89 4.97 9.26
N LEU A 248 12.14 5.64 10.38
CA LEU A 248 12.09 7.10 10.49
C LEU A 248 13.51 7.64 10.51
N PHE A 249 13.86 8.45 9.51
CA PHE A 249 15.16 9.11 9.42
C PHE A 249 15.01 10.60 9.78
N GLU A 250 15.90 11.08 10.64
CA GLU A 250 15.91 12.46 11.15
C GLU A 250 17.34 13.03 11.15
N GLY A 251 17.50 14.35 11.26
CA GLY A 251 18.80 15.00 11.39
C GLY A 251 19.19 15.88 10.20
N ASP A 252 20.43 16.34 10.19
CA ASP A 252 20.94 17.37 9.27
C ASP A 252 20.86 16.98 7.79
N LEU A 253 20.90 15.68 7.49
CA LEU A 253 20.70 15.13 6.15
C LEU A 253 19.26 15.38 5.61
N PHE A 254 18.32 15.73 6.48
CA PHE A 254 16.89 15.92 6.20
C PHE A 254 16.39 17.30 6.67
N PRO A 255 16.91 18.41 6.10
CA PRO A 255 16.64 19.76 6.59
C PRO A 255 15.16 20.19 6.48
N ASP A 256 14.40 19.56 5.57
CA ASP A 256 12.98 19.87 5.36
C ASP A 256 12.02 19.19 6.35
N GLY A 257 12.56 18.32 7.22
CA GLY A 257 11.85 17.47 8.17
C GLY A 257 12.12 15.98 7.97
N ALA A 258 11.69 15.16 8.92
CA ALA A 258 11.96 13.73 8.96
C ALA A 258 11.45 12.97 7.71
N VAL A 259 12.07 11.85 7.37
CA VAL A 259 11.64 10.97 6.28
C VAL A 259 11.18 9.63 6.84
N LEU A 260 9.92 9.26 6.57
CA LEU A 260 9.36 7.97 6.94
C LEU A 260 9.38 7.04 5.73
N TYR A 261 9.93 5.84 5.88
CA TYR A 261 9.86 4.76 4.92
C TYR A 261 9.08 3.60 5.51
N THR A 262 7.91 3.27 4.94
CA THR A 262 7.04 2.26 5.55
C THR A 262 7.52 0.83 5.30
N GLY A 263 8.30 0.59 4.24
CA GLY A 263 8.42 -0.75 3.68
C GLY A 263 7.04 -1.32 3.35
N ASP A 264 6.93 -2.64 3.25
CA ASP A 264 5.62 -3.29 3.25
C ASP A 264 5.01 -3.24 4.66
N PHE A 265 3.77 -2.74 4.78
CA PHE A 265 3.13 -2.56 6.09
C PHE A 265 1.61 -2.80 6.07
N ARG A 266 1.06 -3.15 7.24
CA ARG A 266 -0.39 -3.25 7.46
C ARG A 266 -0.88 -2.40 8.62
N ALA A 267 -1.61 -1.34 8.30
CA ALA A 267 -2.25 -0.44 9.26
C ALA A 267 -3.63 -0.94 9.72
N ASP A 268 -3.75 -2.20 10.16
CA ASP A 268 -5.02 -2.71 10.68
C ASP A 268 -5.46 -2.00 11.98
N SER A 269 -6.70 -2.23 12.42
CA SER A 269 -7.23 -1.54 13.60
C SER A 269 -6.46 -1.81 14.89
N MET A 270 -5.88 -3.01 15.06
CA MET A 270 -5.10 -3.35 16.25
C MET A 270 -3.74 -2.66 16.20
N PHE A 271 -3.11 -2.63 15.03
CA PHE A 271 -1.88 -1.89 14.80
C PHE A 271 -2.07 -0.41 15.11
N LEU A 272 -3.08 0.24 14.55
CA LEU A 272 -3.34 1.67 14.76
C LEU A 272 -3.63 2.00 16.22
N GLN A 273 -4.33 1.13 16.95
CA GLN A 273 -4.54 1.29 18.38
C GLN A 273 -3.23 1.26 19.16
N ARG A 274 -2.39 0.26 18.93
CA ARG A 274 -1.06 0.15 19.55
C ARG A 274 -0.17 1.33 19.18
N PHE A 275 -0.22 1.73 17.92
CA PHE A 275 0.50 2.88 17.41
C PHE A 275 0.13 4.19 18.13
N SER A 276 -1.14 4.32 18.54
CA SER A 276 -1.63 5.48 19.31
C SER A 276 -1.39 5.36 20.82
N SER A 277 -1.38 4.14 21.36
CA SER A 277 -1.39 3.88 22.82
C SER A 277 -0.01 3.62 23.41
N ASP A 278 0.91 3.08 22.62
CA ASP A 278 2.28 2.84 23.05
C ASP A 278 2.95 4.23 23.13
N ASN A 279 3.50 4.58 24.30
CA ASN A 279 4.36 5.75 24.50
C ASN A 279 5.64 5.56 23.66
N LEU A 280 5.52 5.63 22.34
CA LEU A 280 6.61 5.54 21.40
C LEU A 280 7.62 6.64 21.78
N PRO A 281 8.89 6.29 22.01
CA PRO A 281 9.91 7.28 22.35
C PRO A 281 10.01 8.25 21.18
N GLU A 282 9.58 9.50 21.41
CA GLU A 282 9.28 10.50 20.37
C GLU A 282 8.22 9.97 19.38
N SER A 283 6.94 10.14 19.71
CA SER A 283 5.83 9.63 18.90
C SER A 283 5.92 10.15 17.46
N LEU A 284 5.90 9.25 16.47
CA LEU A 284 5.80 9.59 15.05
C LEU A 284 4.67 10.59 14.77
N GLU A 285 3.62 10.57 15.59
CA GLU A 285 2.50 11.52 15.55
C GLU A 285 2.90 13.00 15.76
N ASN A 286 3.94 13.25 16.56
CA ASN A 286 4.46 14.58 16.87
C ASN A 286 5.65 14.97 15.98
N THR A 287 6.18 14.04 15.19
CA THR A 287 7.28 14.30 14.28
C THR A 287 6.75 15.02 13.03
N ARG A 288 7.39 16.13 12.67
CA ARG A 288 7.14 16.79 11.37
C ARG A 288 7.84 16.00 10.27
N ILE A 289 7.06 15.28 9.47
CA ILE A 289 7.57 14.45 8.38
C ILE A 289 7.58 15.25 7.07
N SER A 290 8.73 15.40 6.43
CA SER A 290 8.81 15.99 5.10
C SER A 290 8.24 15.06 4.04
N LYS A 291 8.54 13.76 4.14
CA LYS A 291 8.23 12.78 3.09
C LYS A 291 7.91 11.39 3.67
N ILE A 292 6.84 10.79 3.17
CA ILE A 292 6.47 9.40 3.41
C ILE A 292 6.68 8.59 2.14
N TYR A 293 7.59 7.63 2.17
CA TYR A 293 7.68 6.55 1.18
C TYR A 293 6.71 5.45 1.58
N LEU A 294 5.58 5.38 0.89
CA LEU A 294 4.37 4.65 1.31
C LEU A 294 4.16 3.39 0.49
N ASP A 295 4.01 2.24 1.16
CA ASP A 295 3.47 1.04 0.54
C ASP A 295 2.01 1.26 0.14
N ASN A 296 1.82 1.28 -1.17
CA ASN A 296 0.56 1.59 -1.82
C ASN A 296 0.04 0.37 -2.62
N THR A 297 0.43 -0.85 -2.24
CA THR A 297 0.11 -2.11 -2.95
C THR A 297 -1.38 -2.27 -3.27
N TYR A 298 -2.26 -1.86 -2.35
CA TYR A 298 -3.71 -1.92 -2.52
C TYR A 298 -4.41 -0.56 -2.51
N LEU A 299 -3.66 0.54 -2.59
CA LEU A 299 -4.25 1.87 -2.53
C LEU A 299 -5.28 2.10 -3.64
N GLY A 300 -4.99 1.62 -4.86
CA GLY A 300 -5.91 1.70 -6.01
C GLY A 300 -6.84 0.49 -6.19
N LYS A 301 -6.96 -0.41 -5.19
CA LYS A 301 -7.77 -1.63 -5.32
C LYS A 301 -8.94 -1.64 -4.33
N LYS A 302 -10.13 -1.98 -4.81
CA LYS A 302 -11.31 -2.24 -3.97
C LYS A 302 -11.32 -3.69 -3.51
N LEU A 303 -10.53 -3.98 -2.47
CA LEU A 303 -10.47 -5.32 -1.88
C LEU A 303 -10.95 -5.26 -0.43
N LYS A 304 -11.89 -6.14 -0.07
CA LYS A 304 -12.21 -6.42 1.32
C LYS A 304 -11.12 -7.33 1.86
N ILE A 305 -10.26 -6.80 2.74
CA ILE A 305 -9.20 -7.57 3.40
C ILE A 305 -9.71 -7.97 4.79
N LEU A 306 -9.70 -9.27 5.09
CA LEU A 306 -10.14 -9.80 6.39
C LEU A 306 -9.10 -9.55 7.48
N LYS A 307 -9.58 -9.43 8.71
CA LYS A 307 -8.72 -9.42 9.91
C LYS A 307 -8.12 -10.80 10.15
N GLN A 308 -6.97 -10.87 10.82
CA GLN A 308 -6.33 -12.14 11.14
C GLN A 308 -7.28 -13.11 11.86
N SER A 309 -8.05 -12.61 12.83
CA SER A 309 -9.01 -13.44 13.58
C SER A 309 -10.10 -14.04 12.69
N GLU A 310 -10.64 -13.29 11.72
CA GLU A 310 -11.63 -13.79 10.77
C GLU A 310 -11.04 -14.87 9.87
N VAL A 311 -9.80 -14.71 9.44
CA VAL A 311 -9.08 -15.71 8.62
C VAL A 311 -8.85 -16.99 9.38
N VAL A 312 -8.45 -16.90 10.65
CA VAL A 312 -8.28 -18.06 11.53
C VAL A 312 -9.59 -18.87 11.58
N GLU A 313 -10.72 -18.21 11.82
CA GLU A 313 -12.03 -18.91 11.84
C GLU A 313 -12.38 -19.54 10.49
N HIS A 314 -12.10 -18.85 9.37
CA HIS A 314 -12.34 -19.42 8.04
C HIS A 314 -11.47 -20.65 7.77
N VAL A 315 -10.20 -20.63 8.17
CA VAL A 315 -9.30 -21.78 8.03
C VAL A 315 -9.81 -22.95 8.89
N LEU A 316 -10.22 -22.69 10.13
CA LEU A 316 -10.76 -23.71 11.02
C LEU A 316 -12.03 -24.36 10.44
N ASP A 317 -12.94 -23.57 9.88
CA ASP A 317 -14.15 -24.09 9.23
C ASP A 317 -13.83 -24.96 8.00
N VAL A 318 -12.92 -24.49 7.13
CA VAL A 318 -12.46 -25.28 5.96
C VAL A 318 -11.86 -26.61 6.40
N VAL A 319 -11.02 -26.61 7.44
CA VAL A 319 -10.37 -27.82 7.93
C VAL A 319 -11.36 -28.79 8.57
N LYS A 320 -12.34 -28.27 9.31
CA LYS A 320 -13.42 -29.08 9.92
C LYS A 320 -14.27 -29.77 8.85
N ASN A 321 -14.58 -29.08 7.76
CA ASN A 321 -15.44 -29.58 6.68
C ASN A 321 -14.67 -30.40 5.62
N CYS A 322 -13.33 -30.41 5.68
CA CYS A 322 -12.51 -31.19 4.76
C CYS A 322 -12.24 -32.60 5.31
N LYS A 323 -12.64 -33.63 4.55
CA LYS A 323 -12.32 -35.04 4.88
C LYS A 323 -10.82 -35.33 4.79
N GLY A 324 -10.09 -34.61 3.93
CA GLY A 324 -8.69 -34.81 3.62
C GLY A 324 -7.73 -33.91 4.39
N THR A 325 -6.56 -33.68 3.79
CA THR A 325 -5.56 -32.70 4.25
C THR A 325 -5.85 -31.38 3.55
N VAL A 326 -5.96 -30.29 4.30
CA VAL A 326 -6.02 -28.94 3.73
C VAL A 326 -4.61 -28.47 3.42
N THR A 327 -4.35 -28.10 2.17
CA THR A 327 -3.07 -27.51 1.77
C THR A 327 -3.17 -25.99 1.75
N ILE A 328 -2.25 -25.32 2.45
CA ILE A 328 -2.16 -23.85 2.50
C ILE A 328 -0.89 -23.44 1.75
N PRO A 329 -1.00 -22.96 0.51
CA PRO A 329 0.14 -22.44 -0.23
C PRO A 329 0.48 -21.02 0.24
N LEU A 330 1.71 -20.81 0.72
CA LEU A 330 2.22 -19.53 1.22
C LEU A 330 3.59 -19.23 0.59
N PHE A 331 4.07 -17.99 0.63
CA PHE A 331 5.47 -17.71 0.30
C PHE A 331 6.43 -18.27 1.38
N ASP A 332 7.73 -18.00 1.29
CA ASP A 332 8.74 -18.42 2.27
C ASP A 332 8.59 -17.73 3.63
N LEU A 333 8.06 -16.50 3.66
CA LEU A 333 7.84 -15.68 4.86
C LEU A 333 6.44 -15.04 4.86
N GLY A 334 5.91 -14.75 6.04
CA GLY A 334 4.57 -14.18 6.26
C GLY A 334 3.55 -15.24 6.65
N PHE A 335 2.41 -14.82 7.21
CA PHE A 335 1.33 -15.65 7.75
C PHE A 335 1.61 -16.40 9.07
N GLU A 336 2.77 -16.23 9.69
CA GLU A 336 3.18 -17.00 10.88
C GLU A 336 2.19 -16.84 12.05
N ASN A 337 1.69 -15.61 12.28
CA ASN A 337 0.72 -15.35 13.35
C ASN A 337 -0.64 -16.03 13.11
N VAL A 338 -1.08 -16.12 11.85
CA VAL A 338 -2.32 -16.82 11.49
C VAL A 338 -2.13 -18.32 11.67
N LEU A 339 -1.00 -18.87 11.21
CA LEU A 339 -0.69 -20.29 11.37
C LEU A 339 -0.64 -20.70 12.84
N GLU A 340 0.03 -19.89 13.69
CA GLU A 340 0.11 -20.14 15.13
C GLU A 340 -1.28 -20.13 15.77
N GLN A 341 -2.12 -19.12 15.47
CA GLN A 341 -3.48 -19.06 16.03
C GLN A 341 -4.35 -20.24 15.59
N VAL A 342 -4.27 -20.66 14.32
CA VAL A 342 -4.97 -21.87 13.84
C VAL A 342 -4.46 -23.11 14.58
N PHE A 343 -3.15 -23.22 14.77
CA PHE A 343 -2.55 -24.33 15.51
C PHE A 343 -3.04 -24.36 16.96
N THR A 344 -2.89 -23.27 17.71
CA THR A 344 -3.29 -23.17 19.12
C THR A 344 -4.79 -23.42 19.32
N LYS A 345 -5.66 -22.94 18.42
CA LYS A 345 -7.11 -23.14 18.52
C LYS A 345 -7.57 -24.55 18.15
N SER A 346 -6.89 -25.21 17.21
CA SER A 346 -7.34 -26.48 16.66
C SER A 346 -6.69 -27.69 17.31
N ASN A 347 -5.46 -27.54 17.81
CA ASN A 347 -4.58 -28.62 18.25
C ASN A 347 -4.45 -29.74 17.19
N LEU A 348 -4.59 -29.39 15.89
CA LEU A 348 -4.51 -30.33 14.79
C LEU A 348 -3.07 -30.59 14.38
N LEU A 349 -2.88 -31.67 13.63
CA LEU A 349 -1.58 -32.05 13.10
C LEU A 349 -1.20 -31.21 11.87
N PHE A 350 -0.08 -30.47 11.98
CA PHE A 350 0.48 -29.63 10.92
C PHE A 350 1.71 -30.30 10.28
N GLU A 351 1.79 -30.25 8.96
CA GLU A 351 3.03 -30.42 8.21
C GLU A 351 3.53 -29.03 7.79
N LEU A 352 4.68 -28.61 8.35
CA LEU A 352 5.27 -27.29 8.11
C LEU A 352 6.68 -27.44 7.49
N PRO A 353 7.03 -26.66 6.45
CA PRO A 353 8.39 -26.62 5.91
C PRO A 353 9.45 -26.32 6.97
N ILE A 354 10.66 -26.85 6.80
CA ILE A 354 11.75 -26.73 7.79
C ILE A 354 12.05 -25.25 8.09
N ALA A 355 12.23 -24.43 7.05
CA ALA A 355 12.46 -22.99 7.19
C ALA A 355 11.38 -22.30 8.04
N ARG A 356 10.10 -22.55 7.75
CA ARG A 356 8.98 -21.98 8.50
C ARG A 356 8.91 -22.47 9.96
N ARG A 357 9.34 -23.70 10.27
CA ARG A 357 9.49 -24.14 11.67
C ARG A 357 10.60 -23.39 12.39
N MET A 358 11.72 -23.15 11.73
CA MET A 358 12.83 -22.40 12.33
C MET A 358 12.40 -20.95 12.60
N ILE A 359 11.67 -20.33 11.66
CA ILE A 359 11.05 -19.02 11.86
C ILE A 359 10.09 -19.07 13.05
N ALA A 360 9.17 -20.04 13.11
CA ALA A 360 8.26 -20.20 14.24
C ALA A 360 9.00 -20.35 15.59
N LYS A 361 10.13 -21.09 15.60
CA LYS A 361 10.98 -21.22 16.79
C LYS A 361 11.60 -19.90 17.21
N ILE A 362 12.10 -19.09 16.27
CA ILE A 362 12.64 -17.75 16.55
C ILE A 362 11.56 -16.86 17.16
N LEU A 363 10.31 -16.96 16.68
CA LEU A 363 9.17 -16.21 17.19
C LEU A 363 8.66 -16.69 18.55
N GLY A 364 9.17 -17.82 19.07
CA GLY A 364 8.66 -18.44 20.30
C GLY A 364 7.30 -19.12 20.13
N ASN A 365 6.88 -19.40 18.88
CA ASN A 365 5.61 -20.02 18.55
C ASN A 365 5.64 -21.53 18.86
N GLN A 366 4.48 -22.10 19.23
CA GLN A 366 4.34 -23.53 19.50
C GLN A 366 4.61 -24.38 18.26
N LEU A 367 4.34 -23.85 17.06
CA LEU A 367 4.71 -24.46 15.78
C LEU A 367 6.22 -24.74 15.64
N GLY A 368 7.08 -24.02 16.37
CA GLY A 368 8.53 -24.21 16.36
C GLY A 368 9.02 -25.43 17.15
N VAL A 369 8.18 -25.98 18.04
CA VAL A 369 8.50 -27.11 18.94
C VAL A 369 7.98 -28.44 18.38
N LEU A 370 7.21 -28.42 17.29
CA LEU A 370 6.67 -29.61 16.65
C LEU A 370 7.78 -30.58 16.23
N GLN A 371 7.66 -31.85 16.66
CA GLN A 371 8.51 -32.94 16.17
C GLN A 371 8.38 -33.05 14.65
N THR A 372 9.50 -33.30 13.98
CA THR A 372 9.57 -33.39 12.52
C THR A 372 8.58 -34.42 11.97
N THR A 373 7.93 -34.07 10.87
CA THR A 373 6.97 -34.91 10.14
C THR A 373 7.53 -36.24 9.62
N GLN A 374 8.83 -36.50 9.80
CA GLN A 374 9.44 -37.79 9.51
C GLN A 374 8.99 -38.91 10.48
N ASN A 375 8.41 -38.58 11.65
CA ASN A 375 7.97 -39.58 12.64
C ASN A 375 6.45 -39.70 12.82
N LEU A 376 5.63 -39.01 12.01
CA LEU A 376 4.17 -39.10 12.12
C LEU A 376 3.64 -40.27 11.29
N GLN A 377 3.25 -41.35 11.95
CA GLN A 377 2.46 -42.43 11.34
C GLN A 377 1.08 -41.95 10.86
N SER A 378 0.62 -40.77 11.34
CA SER A 378 -0.68 -40.19 11.02
C SER A 378 -0.60 -39.07 9.96
N LYS A 379 -1.57 -39.06 9.05
CA LYS A 379 -1.68 -38.06 7.98
C LYS A 379 -1.99 -36.66 8.55
N PRO A 380 -1.28 -35.59 8.16
CA PRO A 380 -1.52 -34.24 8.67
C PRO A 380 -2.89 -33.73 8.24
N LYS A 381 -3.54 -32.95 9.10
CA LYS A 381 -4.80 -32.26 8.76
C LYS A 381 -4.56 -30.97 8.00
N ILE A 382 -3.46 -30.28 8.29
CA ILE A 382 -3.04 -29.07 7.59
C ILE A 382 -1.62 -29.28 7.06
N LYS A 383 -1.39 -28.97 5.79
CA LYS A 383 -0.07 -28.98 5.15
C LYS A 383 0.23 -27.61 4.56
N VAL A 384 1.30 -26.98 5.01
CA VAL A 384 1.78 -25.72 4.43
C VAL A 384 2.80 -26.01 3.34
N VAL A 385 2.68 -25.33 2.21
CA VAL A 385 3.61 -25.45 1.08
C VAL A 385 4.19 -24.08 0.74
N CYS A 386 5.51 -23.99 0.64
CA CYS A 386 6.18 -22.78 0.17
C CYS A 386 6.09 -22.67 -1.35
N MET A 387 5.42 -21.63 -1.82
CA MET A 387 5.38 -21.20 -3.22
C MET A 387 6.70 -20.52 -3.56
N LYS A 388 7.36 -21.00 -4.62
CA LYS A 388 8.61 -20.42 -5.11
C LYS A 388 8.40 -19.20 -6.00
N ASN A 389 7.22 -19.04 -6.56
CA ASN A 389 6.91 -17.94 -7.46
C ASN A 389 5.40 -17.81 -7.70
N TRP A 390 5.04 -16.70 -8.34
CA TRP A 390 3.67 -16.38 -8.75
C TRP A 390 3.08 -17.32 -9.83
N LYS A 391 3.89 -18.17 -10.48
CA LYS A 391 3.37 -19.19 -11.41
C LYS A 391 2.72 -20.33 -10.62
N MET A 392 3.36 -20.80 -9.54
CA MET A 392 2.77 -21.81 -8.66
C MET A 392 1.41 -21.37 -8.10
N ARG A 393 1.26 -20.07 -7.77
CA ARG A 393 -0.03 -19.52 -7.34
C ARG A 393 -1.12 -19.73 -8.39
N ARG A 394 -0.83 -19.47 -9.67
CA ARG A 394 -1.80 -19.67 -10.77
C ARG A 394 -2.21 -21.13 -10.91
N ASP A 395 -1.28 -22.06 -10.69
CA ASP A 395 -1.59 -23.49 -10.73
C ASP A 395 -2.59 -23.89 -9.64
N TYR A 396 -2.46 -23.33 -8.43
CA TYR A 396 -3.45 -23.51 -7.35
C TYR A 396 -4.78 -22.81 -7.65
N GLU A 397 -4.75 -21.63 -8.27
CA GLU A 397 -5.95 -20.89 -8.65
C GLU A 397 -6.86 -21.65 -9.64
N MET A 398 -6.30 -22.60 -10.40
CA MET A 398 -7.05 -23.48 -11.29
C MET A 398 -7.70 -24.70 -10.59
N SER A 399 -7.46 -24.90 -9.29
CA SER A 399 -8.02 -26.02 -8.54
C SER A 399 -9.53 -25.87 -8.34
N LYS A 400 -10.29 -26.92 -8.67
CA LYS A 400 -11.75 -26.97 -8.45
C LYS A 400 -12.16 -27.00 -6.97
N GLN A 401 -11.22 -27.26 -6.06
CA GLN A 401 -11.45 -27.32 -4.61
C GLN A 401 -10.81 -26.14 -3.87
N LEU A 402 -10.45 -25.08 -4.60
CA LEU A 402 -9.85 -23.89 -4.01
C LEU A 402 -10.85 -23.14 -3.13
N VAL A 403 -10.47 -22.90 -1.88
CA VAL A 403 -11.14 -21.93 -1.02
C VAL A 403 -10.28 -20.67 -0.96
N ASN A 404 -10.80 -19.56 -1.50
CA ASN A 404 -10.12 -18.28 -1.44
C ASN A 404 -10.53 -17.52 -0.19
N ILE A 405 -9.57 -17.22 0.69
CA ILE A 405 -9.78 -16.42 1.88
C ILE A 405 -9.09 -15.07 1.66
N PRO A 406 -9.82 -13.94 1.58
CA PRO A 406 -9.25 -12.66 1.18
C PRO A 406 -8.50 -11.99 2.34
N TYR A 407 -7.29 -12.46 2.60
CA TYR A 407 -6.35 -11.90 3.56
C TYR A 407 -5.14 -11.27 2.88
N SER A 408 -4.56 -10.26 3.53
CA SER A 408 -3.27 -9.75 3.13
C SER A 408 -2.51 -9.12 4.29
N GLU A 409 -1.19 -9.05 4.15
CA GLU A 409 -0.27 -8.38 5.08
C GLU A 409 0.07 -6.95 4.62
N HIS A 410 -0.65 -6.44 3.62
CA HIS A 410 -0.59 -5.05 3.19
C HIS A 410 -1.89 -4.32 3.53
N SER A 411 -1.76 -3.03 3.79
CA SER A 411 -2.87 -2.13 4.09
C SER A 411 -3.86 -2.02 2.93
N SER A 412 -5.15 -2.12 3.25
CA SER A 412 -6.25 -1.63 2.41
C SER A 412 -6.21 -0.10 2.32
N ARG A 413 -6.93 0.48 1.35
CA ARG A 413 -7.03 1.94 1.22
C ARG A 413 -7.56 2.62 2.49
N ILE A 414 -8.54 2.04 3.15
CA ILE A 414 -9.13 2.60 4.38
C ILE A 414 -8.09 2.57 5.51
N GLU A 415 -7.35 1.47 5.66
CA GLU A 415 -6.26 1.35 6.64
C GLU A 415 -5.15 2.38 6.36
N ILE A 416 -4.75 2.59 5.09
CA ILE A 416 -3.79 3.63 4.70
C ILE A 416 -4.29 5.02 5.06
N CYS A 417 -5.56 5.36 4.77
CA CYS A 417 -6.10 6.69 5.06
C CYS A 417 -6.05 6.97 6.57
N LYS A 418 -6.49 6.01 7.40
CA LYS A 418 -6.45 6.14 8.86
C LYS A 418 -5.05 6.28 9.41
N PHE A 419 -4.07 5.56 8.84
CA PHE A 419 -2.67 5.72 9.20
C PHE A 419 -2.17 7.14 8.90
N LEU A 420 -2.46 7.67 7.72
CA LEU A 420 -2.04 9.01 7.32
C LEU A 420 -2.72 10.11 8.15
N GLU A 421 -3.99 9.95 8.52
CA GLU A 421 -4.72 10.84 9.43
C GLU A 421 -4.07 11.00 10.81
N MET A 422 -3.18 10.08 11.19
CA MET A 422 -2.45 10.14 12.46
C MET A 422 -1.16 10.95 12.39
N LEU A 423 -0.68 11.30 11.20
CA LEU A 423 0.67 11.82 10.98
C LEU A 423 0.66 13.28 10.49
N ASN A 424 1.67 14.05 10.89
CA ASN A 424 1.96 15.37 10.31
C ASN A 424 3.03 15.25 9.22
N PHE A 425 2.61 15.29 7.95
CA PHE A 425 3.51 15.14 6.81
C PHE A 425 3.25 16.12 5.65
N LYS A 426 4.26 16.35 4.80
CA LYS A 426 4.15 17.23 3.61
C LYS A 426 3.94 16.45 2.30
N GLU A 427 4.70 15.37 2.08
CA GLU A 427 4.74 14.66 0.80
C GLU A 427 4.54 13.15 0.95
N ILE A 428 3.93 12.52 -0.06
CA ILE A 428 3.82 11.06 -0.19
C ILE A 428 4.46 10.65 -1.52
N VAL A 429 5.28 9.60 -1.46
CA VAL A 429 5.90 8.93 -2.60
C VAL A 429 5.50 7.44 -2.58
N PRO A 430 4.81 6.92 -3.61
CA PRO A 430 4.45 5.50 -3.66
C PRO A 430 5.69 4.61 -3.89
N ILE A 431 5.80 3.46 -3.24
CA ILE A 431 6.94 2.53 -3.43
C ILE A 431 6.58 1.22 -4.14
N SER A 432 5.31 0.81 -4.14
CA SER A 432 4.89 -0.53 -4.58
C SER A 432 4.24 -0.51 -5.96
N ALA A 433 3.31 0.41 -6.18
CA ALA A 433 2.53 0.49 -7.43
C ALA A 433 2.54 1.91 -8.01
N ALA A 434 2.31 2.01 -9.31
CA ALA A 434 2.11 3.31 -9.94
C ALA A 434 0.80 3.92 -9.43
N SER A 435 0.81 5.19 -9.03
CA SER A 435 -0.36 5.87 -8.46
C SER A 435 -0.68 7.14 -9.25
N SER A 436 -1.95 7.50 -9.35
CA SER A 436 -2.30 8.79 -9.94
C SER A 436 -1.82 9.94 -9.04
N ALA A 437 -1.33 11.01 -9.66
CA ALA A 437 -0.96 12.23 -8.95
C ALA A 437 -2.15 12.80 -8.13
N SER A 438 -3.39 12.59 -8.60
CA SER A 438 -4.61 13.05 -7.93
C SER A 438 -4.82 12.36 -6.60
N LEU A 439 -4.78 11.03 -6.61
CA LEU A 439 -4.90 10.23 -5.40
C LEU A 439 -3.83 10.63 -4.37
N LEU A 440 -2.59 10.82 -4.80
CA LEU A 440 -1.50 11.23 -3.89
C LEU A 440 -1.71 12.63 -3.32
N PHE A 441 -2.18 13.59 -4.13
CA PHE A 441 -2.54 14.92 -3.62
C PHE A 441 -3.64 14.85 -2.56
N TYR A 442 -4.67 14.03 -2.76
CA TYR A 442 -5.74 13.87 -1.78
C TYR A 442 -5.24 13.26 -0.48
N LEU A 443 -4.44 12.20 -0.57
CA LEU A 443 -3.84 11.60 0.61
C LEU A 443 -3.00 12.60 1.41
N ARG A 444 -2.32 13.56 0.75
CA ARG A 444 -1.58 14.63 1.45
C ARG A 444 -2.45 15.50 2.34
N LYS A 445 -3.73 15.67 2.02
CA LYS A 445 -4.64 16.46 2.86
C LYS A 445 -5.07 15.78 4.16
N LEU A 446 -4.87 14.45 4.26
CA LEU A 446 -5.13 13.72 5.50
C LEU A 446 -4.10 14.05 6.58
N SER A 447 -2.98 14.67 6.22
CA SER A 447 -1.96 15.12 7.14
C SER A 447 -2.56 15.97 8.28
N LYS A 448 -2.24 15.62 9.53
CA LYS A 448 -2.56 16.43 10.70
C LYS A 448 -1.91 17.80 10.52
N LYS A 449 -2.73 18.85 10.41
CA LYS A 449 -2.23 20.23 10.46
C LYS A 449 -1.73 20.51 11.87
N SER A 450 -0.45 20.85 12.00
CA SER A 450 0.16 21.37 13.23
C SER A 450 -0.32 22.77 13.55
#